data_AF-A0A538CBL3-F1
#
_entry.id   AF-A0A538CBL3-F1
#
_cell.length_a   1.000
_cell.length_b   1.000
_cell.length_c   1.000
_cell.angle_alpha   90.00
_cell.angle_beta   90.00
_cell.angle_gamma   90.00
#
_symmetry.space_group_name_H-M   'P 1'
#
loop_
_entity.id
_entity.type
_entity.pdbx_description
1 polymer ?
#
loop_
_entity_poly.entity_id
_entity_poly.type
_entity_poly.pdbx_seq_one_letter_code
_entity_poly.pdbx_strand_id
1 'polypeptide(L)'
;ADDSEGWLVSMRHIAIEAGAYVVSVPQYIPASAFPDDFPVPLPDGKDVFGDGGACIIDPRGRVVAGPLYGEEGMVLHDCDLRACLHAKRSFDAIGHYSRAEVLRR
;
A
#
# COMPACT_ATOMS: atom_id res chain seq x y z
N ALA A 1 1.67 9.17 7.15
CA ALA A 1 2.04 7.95 6.39
C ALA A 1 2.94 8.40 5.24
N ASP A 2 3.83 7.55 4.76
CA ASP A 2 4.61 7.86 3.55
C ASP A 2 3.66 7.84 2.34
N ASP A 3 3.54 8.97 1.65
CA ASP A 3 2.72 9.19 0.46
C ASP A 3 3.58 9.39 -0.80
N SER A 4 4.88 9.13 -0.71
CA SER A 4 5.81 9.22 -1.83
C SER A 4 5.66 8.05 -2.82
N GLU A 5 6.20 8.23 -4.02
CA GLU A 5 6.37 7.15 -5.00
C GLU A 5 7.11 5.93 -4.42
N GLY A 6 8.05 6.16 -3.49
CA GLY A 6 8.80 5.09 -2.83
C GLY A 6 7.90 4.14 -2.04
N TRP A 7 6.82 4.67 -1.46
CA TRP A 7 5.83 3.86 -0.77
C TRP A 7 5.10 2.93 -1.73
N LEU A 8 4.61 3.46 -2.86
CA LEU A 8 3.89 2.66 -3.85
C LEU A 8 4.77 1.55 -4.43
N VAL A 9 6.03 1.86 -4.74
CA VAL A 9 7.01 0.86 -5.19
C VAL A 9 7.21 -0.24 -4.14
N SER A 10 7.32 0.13 -2.87
CA SER A 10 7.47 -0.81 -1.75
C SER A 10 6.26 -1.75 -1.63
N MET A 11 5.04 -1.23 -1.71
CA MET A 11 3.82 -2.05 -1.63
C MET A 11 3.72 -3.03 -2.81
N ARG A 12 4.14 -2.60 -4.01
CA ARG A 12 4.18 -3.47 -5.20
C ARG A 12 5.19 -4.59 -5.06
N HIS A 13 6.37 -4.28 -4.52
CA HIS A 13 7.39 -5.28 -4.23
C HIS A 13 6.87 -6.33 -3.24
N ILE A 14 6.27 -5.89 -2.12
CA ILE A 14 5.71 -6.79 -1.10
C ILE A 14 4.63 -7.69 -1.71
N ALA A 15 3.77 -7.17 -2.59
CA ALA A 15 2.72 -7.97 -3.24
C ALA A 15 3.30 -9.09 -4.11
N ILE A 16 4.36 -8.80 -4.87
CA ILE A 16 5.09 -9.77 -5.69
C ILE A 16 5.77 -10.81 -4.80
N GLU A 17 6.51 -10.37 -3.78
CA GLU A 17 7.27 -11.26 -2.90
C GLU A 17 6.34 -12.23 -2.14
N ALA A 18 5.25 -11.69 -1.59
CA ALA A 18 4.27 -12.47 -0.85
C ALA A 18 3.40 -13.34 -1.76
N GLY A 19 3.27 -13.00 -3.05
CA GLY A 19 2.30 -13.60 -3.96
C GLY A 19 0.87 -13.41 -3.44
N ALA A 20 0.56 -12.22 -2.94
CA ALA A 20 -0.69 -11.90 -2.24
C ALA A 20 -1.21 -10.52 -2.65
N TYR A 21 -2.51 -10.29 -2.43
CA TYR A 21 -3.05 -8.94 -2.49
C TYR A 21 -2.48 -8.11 -1.34
N VAL A 22 -2.06 -6.89 -1.63
CA VAL A 22 -1.64 -5.90 -0.64
C VAL A 22 -2.63 -4.75 -0.63
N VAL A 23 -3.16 -4.45 0.54
CA VAL A 23 -4.05 -3.30 0.78
C VAL A 23 -3.24 -2.25 1.54
N SER A 24 -3.01 -1.11 0.90
CA SER A 24 -2.31 0.02 1.49
C SER A 24 -3.30 1.14 1.78
N VAL A 25 -3.22 1.72 2.98
CA VAL A 25 -4.16 2.76 3.45
C VAL A 25 -3.43 3.98 4.04
N PRO A 26 -2.60 4.71 3.26
CA PRO A 26 -2.09 5.99 3.71
C PRO A 26 -3.23 7.00 3.92
N GLN A 27 -3.10 7.79 4.97
CA GLN A 27 -4.06 8.83 5.36
C GLN A 27 -4.02 10.04 4.41
N TYR A 28 -5.20 10.52 4.01
CA TYR A 28 -5.37 11.89 3.52
C TYR A 28 -5.64 12.82 4.72
N ILE A 29 -4.85 13.88 4.87
CA ILE A 29 -4.99 14.86 5.95
C ILE A 29 -4.95 16.26 5.36
N PRO A 30 -6.11 16.90 5.11
CA PRO A 30 -6.14 18.31 4.76
C PRO A 30 -5.82 19.19 5.97
N ALA A 31 -5.37 20.42 5.74
CA ALA A 31 -5.16 21.42 6.79
C ALA A 31 -6.44 21.67 7.61
N SER A 32 -7.60 21.58 6.96
CA SER A 32 -8.92 21.70 7.60
C SER A 32 -9.27 20.57 8.59
N ALA A 33 -8.50 19.47 8.61
CA ALA A 33 -8.66 18.41 9.61
C ALA A 33 -8.14 18.83 11.01
N PHE A 34 -7.37 19.92 11.09
CA PHE A 34 -6.91 20.49 12.35
C PHE A 34 -7.88 21.60 12.80
N PRO A 35 -8.36 21.59 14.06
CA PRO A 35 -9.26 22.62 14.56
C PRO A 35 -8.55 23.96 14.75
N ASP A 36 -9.32 25.05 14.81
CA ASP A 36 -8.79 26.40 15.00
C ASP A 36 -8.02 26.57 16.32
N ASP A 37 -8.31 25.75 17.33
CA ASP A 37 -7.64 25.73 18.64
C ASP A 37 -6.50 24.71 18.74
N PHE A 38 -6.02 24.19 17.60
CA PHE A 38 -4.91 23.25 17.58
C PHE A 38 -3.68 23.84 18.29
N PRO A 39 -3.06 23.12 19.24
CA PRO A 39 -2.09 23.69 20.19
C PRO A 39 -0.74 24.10 19.58
N VAL A 40 -0.54 23.88 18.28
CA VAL A 40 0.69 24.17 17.55
C VAL A 40 0.35 24.87 16.23
N PRO A 41 1.04 25.97 15.86
CA PRO A 41 0.79 26.61 14.58
C PRO A 41 1.13 25.67 13.41
N LEU A 42 0.25 25.63 12.41
CA LEU A 42 0.50 24.92 11.16
C LEU A 42 1.45 25.75 10.26
N PRO A 43 2.30 25.11 9.44
CA PRO A 43 3.10 25.80 8.43
C PRO A 43 2.23 26.61 7.46
N ASP A 44 2.60 27.86 7.23
CA ASP A 44 1.90 28.75 6.30
C ASP A 44 1.91 28.18 4.86
N GLY A 45 0.76 28.26 4.18
CA GLY A 45 0.62 27.85 2.78
C GLY A 45 0.67 26.34 2.54
N LYS A 46 0.57 25.51 3.59
CA LYS A 46 0.47 24.05 3.46
C LYS A 46 -0.97 23.59 3.64
N ASP A 47 -1.60 23.22 2.53
CA ASP A 47 -3.02 22.81 2.52
C ASP A 47 -3.24 21.32 2.79
N VAL A 48 -2.21 20.48 2.63
CA VAL A 48 -2.28 19.02 2.81
C VAL A 48 -1.05 18.51 3.56
N PHE A 49 -1.27 17.71 4.61
CA PHE A 49 -0.26 17.12 5.50
C PHE A 49 -0.01 15.64 5.26
N GLY A 50 -0.93 14.97 4.60
CA GLY A 50 -0.74 13.65 3.99
C GLY A 50 -1.64 13.56 2.78
N ASP A 51 -1.09 13.21 1.63
CA ASP A 51 -1.80 13.24 0.35
C ASP A 51 -2.62 11.97 0.10
N GLY A 52 -2.62 11.01 1.04
CA GLY A 52 -3.25 9.71 0.85
C GLY A 52 -2.38 8.78 0.01
N GLY A 53 -3.01 8.08 -0.93
CA GLY A 53 -2.39 7.01 -1.73
C GLY A 53 -2.96 5.63 -1.42
N ALA A 54 -4.18 5.56 -0.89
CA ALA A 54 -4.82 4.28 -0.59
C ALA A 54 -4.98 3.46 -1.88
N CYS A 55 -4.51 2.21 -1.88
CA CYS A 55 -4.51 1.37 -3.06
C CYS A 55 -4.61 -0.12 -2.72
N ILE A 56 -5.03 -0.90 -3.71
CA ILE A 56 -5.02 -2.37 -3.68
C ILE A 56 -4.12 -2.83 -4.81
N ILE A 57 -3.18 -3.72 -4.49
CA ILE A 57 -2.21 -4.28 -5.41
C ILE A 57 -2.41 -5.78 -5.49
N ASP A 58 -2.40 -6.33 -6.70
CA ASP A 58 -2.55 -7.76 -6.94
C ASP A 58 -1.26 -8.55 -6.68
N PRO A 59 -1.34 -9.89 -6.59
CA PRO A 59 -0.17 -10.77 -6.41
C PRO A 59 0.92 -10.68 -7.48
N ARG A 60 0.69 -9.96 -8.59
CA ARG A 60 1.69 -9.72 -9.65
C ARG A 60 2.29 -8.31 -9.56
N GLY A 61 1.99 -7.57 -8.50
CA GLY A 61 2.47 -6.21 -8.26
C GLY A 61 1.78 -5.15 -9.11
N ARG A 62 0.59 -5.42 -9.66
CA ARG A 62 -0.21 -4.43 -10.39
C ARG A 62 -1.18 -3.74 -9.44
N VAL A 63 -1.26 -2.42 -9.50
CA VAL A 63 -2.31 -1.67 -8.81
C VAL A 63 -3.65 -1.99 -9.50
N VAL A 64 -4.60 -2.52 -8.74
CA VAL A 64 -5.93 -2.93 -9.23
C VAL A 64 -7.06 -2.02 -8.74
N ALA A 65 -6.79 -1.18 -7.74
CA ALA A 65 -7.63 -0.07 -7.33
C ALA A 65 -6.80 1.02 -6.63
N GLY A 66 -7.18 2.29 -6.78
CA GLY A 66 -6.38 3.44 -6.35
C GLY A 66 -5.19 3.72 -7.31
N PRO A 67 -4.15 4.45 -6.88
CA PRO A 67 -4.05 5.10 -5.58
C PRO A 67 -4.99 6.31 -5.46
N LEU A 68 -5.64 6.45 -4.31
CA LEU A 68 -6.54 7.58 -4.02
C LEU A 68 -5.74 8.71 -3.38
N TYR A 69 -5.44 9.76 -4.14
CA TYR A 69 -4.70 10.94 -3.69
C TYR A 69 -5.60 12.17 -3.60
N GLY A 70 -5.27 13.09 -2.70
CA GLY A 70 -5.89 14.42 -2.64
C GLY A 70 -7.34 14.45 -2.13
N GLU A 71 -7.93 13.31 -1.75
CA GLU A 71 -9.32 13.24 -1.28
C GLU A 71 -9.57 12.10 -0.28
N GLU A 72 -10.64 12.24 0.50
CA GLU A 72 -11.21 11.16 1.30
C GLU A 72 -12.09 10.26 0.43
N GLY A 73 -12.04 8.95 0.64
CA GLY A 73 -12.90 8.04 -0.11
C GLY A 73 -12.66 6.58 0.18
N MET A 74 -13.31 5.74 -0.63
CA MET A 74 -13.23 4.29 -0.54
C MET A 74 -12.57 3.72 -1.80
N VAL A 75 -11.61 2.83 -1.59
CA VAL A 75 -10.98 2.04 -2.66
C VAL A 75 -11.49 0.61 -2.56
N LEU A 76 -12.10 0.12 -3.64
CA LEU A 76 -12.80 -1.16 -3.66
C LEU A 76 -12.29 -2.02 -4.82
N HIS A 77 -12.13 -3.32 -4.57
CA HIS A 77 -11.80 -4.30 -5.60
C HIS A 77 -12.25 -5.70 -5.17
N ASP A 78 -12.82 -6.48 -6.11
CA ASP A 78 -13.15 -7.88 -5.89
C ASP A 78 -11.92 -8.77 -6.12
N CYS A 79 -11.34 -9.29 -5.04
CA CYS A 79 -10.11 -10.07 -5.09
C CYS A 79 -10.38 -11.56 -5.38
N ASP A 80 -9.97 -12.06 -6.55
CA ASP A 80 -9.93 -13.51 -6.82
C ASP A 80 -8.71 -14.15 -6.15
N LEU A 81 -8.95 -14.84 -5.03
CA LEU A 81 -7.89 -15.50 -4.25
C LEU A 81 -7.13 -16.60 -5.03
N ARG A 82 -7.67 -17.10 -6.15
CA ARG A 82 -6.92 -18.01 -7.04
C ARG A 82 -5.71 -17.33 -7.65
N ALA A 83 -5.73 -16.01 -7.81
CA ALA A 83 -4.58 -15.24 -8.30
C ALA A 83 -3.35 -15.40 -7.39
N CYS A 84 -3.55 -15.50 -6.07
CA CYS A 84 -2.47 -15.74 -5.11
C CYS A 84 -1.82 -17.11 -5.32
N LEU A 85 -2.64 -18.16 -5.50
CA LEU A 85 -2.14 -19.51 -5.80
C LEU A 85 -1.36 -19.54 -7.12
N HIS A 86 -1.86 -18.86 -8.15
CA HIS A 86 -1.17 -18.76 -9.43
C HIS A 86 0.16 -18.00 -9.34
N ALA A 87 0.23 -16.93 -8.55
CA ALA A 87 1.48 -16.21 -8.29
C ALA A 87 2.49 -17.09 -7.56
N LYS A 88 2.06 -17.77 -6.49
CA LYS A 88 2.90 -18.69 -5.70
C LYS A 88 3.43 -19.88 -6.49
N ARG A 89 2.66 -20.35 -7.47
CA ARG A 89 3.13 -21.37 -8.43
C ARG A 89 4.36 -20.89 -9.22
N SER A 90 4.41 -19.60 -9.57
CA SER A 90 5.57 -19.02 -10.27
C SER A 90 6.71 -18.68 -9.31
N PHE A 91 6.40 -18.10 -8.15
CA PHE A 91 7.38 -17.71 -7.14
C PHE A 91 6.76 -17.80 -5.73
N ASP A 92 7.34 -18.64 -4.86
CA ASP A 92 6.91 -18.75 -3.46
C ASP A 92 8.13 -18.80 -2.53
N ALA A 93 8.40 -17.65 -1.93
CA ALA A 93 9.60 -17.35 -1.14
C ALA A 93 9.76 -18.26 0.09
N ILE A 94 8.66 -18.66 0.73
CA ILE A 94 8.69 -19.52 1.94
C ILE A 94 8.49 -21.01 1.63
N GLY A 95 8.16 -21.34 0.37
CA GLY A 95 7.98 -22.70 -0.11
C GLY A 95 9.14 -23.16 -0.99
N HIS A 96 8.85 -23.51 -2.23
CA HIS A 96 9.83 -24.11 -3.16
C HIS A 96 11.07 -23.26 -3.48
N TYR A 97 11.07 -21.95 -3.24
CA TYR A 97 12.26 -21.09 -3.37
C TYR A 97 13.00 -20.85 -2.05
N SER A 98 12.53 -21.38 -0.92
CA SER A 98 13.02 -20.97 0.41
C SER A 98 14.41 -21.49 0.77
N ARG A 99 14.90 -22.55 0.09
CA ARG A 99 16.17 -23.23 0.41
C ARG A 99 16.35 -23.48 1.92
N ALA A 100 15.32 -24.04 2.55
CA ALA A 100 15.25 -24.21 4.01
C ALA A 100 16.39 -25.08 4.60
N GLU A 101 17.09 -25.84 3.78
CA GLU A 101 18.27 -26.60 4.16
C GLU A 101 19.54 -25.73 4.30
N VAL A 102 19.55 -24.52 3.73
CA VAL A 102 20.66 -23.56 3.82
C VAL A 102 20.29 -22.37 4.71
N LEU A 103 19.08 -21.84 4.55
CA LEU A 103 18.58 -20.69 5.30
C LEU A 103 17.74 -21.19 6.49
N ARG A 104 18.12 -20.79 7.70
CA ARG A 104 17.36 -21.13 8.91
C ARG A 104 16.01 -20.40 8.90
N ARG A 105 14.96 -21.13 9.28
CA ARG A 105 13.63 -20.56 9.55
C ARG A 105 13.58 -19.90 10.91
#